data_AF-R9J6R2-F1
#
_entry.id   AF-R9J6R2-F1
#
_cell.length_a   1.000
_cell.length_b   1.000
_cell.length_c   1.000
_cell.angle_alpha   90.00
_cell.angle_beta   90.00
_cell.angle_gamma   90.00
#
_symmetry.space_group_name_H-M   'P 1'
#
loop_
_entity.id
_entity.type
_entity.pdbx_description
1 polymer ?
#
loop_
_entity_poly.entity_id
_entity_poly.type
_entity_poly.pdbx_seq_one_letter_code
_entity_poly.pdbx_strand_id
1 'polypeptide(L)'
;MSEYKNGKLQLPNVTLAAMDSVRVRASVKALEYSMKDIDFGEVLIITHRKPLFLPKGIQYRHIGKLKNIDAFNYNMIYKIHEYIHTDYMLLVHYDGFVVNPDMWRDEFLDYDYIGSPFPLPKDDFSYRDAGGNICRVGNSVSIRSKRLLEFPTKAGIPFEADHGFFNEDGFICCKNRHLFEAEGMRYAPLEVAKYFGHESMIPEVEGIRPFVFHKWAGTNKEYPKFY
;
A
#
# COMPACT_ATOMS: atom_id res chain seq x y z
N MET A 1 -4.59 -21.19 4.33
CA MET A 1 -5.01 -21.54 2.97
C MET A 1 -6.14 -20.62 2.59
N SER A 2 -5.92 -19.79 1.59
CA SER A 2 -6.89 -18.82 1.09
C SER A 2 -8.15 -19.53 0.63
N GLU A 3 -9.30 -19.01 1.02
CA GLU A 3 -10.58 -19.52 0.57
C GLU A 3 -10.97 -18.90 -0.77
N TYR A 4 -11.56 -19.69 -1.67
CA TYR A 4 -12.14 -19.21 -2.92
C TYR A 4 -13.63 -19.54 -2.96
N LYS A 5 -14.48 -18.56 -3.28
CA LYS A 5 -15.92 -18.74 -3.48
C LYS A 5 -16.31 -18.24 -4.85
N ASN A 6 -17.02 -19.05 -5.63
CA ASN A 6 -17.45 -18.71 -6.99
C ASN A 6 -16.30 -18.21 -7.89
N GLY A 7 -15.10 -18.79 -7.72
CA GLY A 7 -13.90 -18.40 -8.48
C GLY A 7 -13.17 -17.14 -7.96
N LYS A 8 -13.65 -16.52 -6.87
CA LYS A 8 -13.03 -15.33 -6.29
C LYS A 8 -12.29 -15.63 -5.00
N LEU A 9 -11.10 -15.06 -4.86
CA LEU A 9 -10.33 -15.07 -3.61
C LEU A 9 -11.10 -14.33 -2.51
N GLN A 10 -11.16 -14.90 -1.31
CA GLN A 10 -11.87 -14.31 -0.18
C GLN A 10 -10.86 -13.68 0.80
N LEU A 11 -10.92 -12.36 0.97
CA LEU A 11 -10.11 -11.59 1.91
C LEU A 11 -10.99 -10.78 2.88
N PRO A 12 -11.83 -11.44 3.70
CA PRO A 12 -12.79 -10.75 4.58
C PRO A 12 -12.12 -9.90 5.67
N ASN A 13 -10.84 -10.16 5.98
CA ASN A 13 -10.04 -9.42 6.95
C ASN A 13 -9.17 -8.33 6.31
N VAL A 14 -9.37 -8.01 5.03
CA VAL A 14 -8.63 -6.96 4.32
C VAL A 14 -9.60 -5.89 3.80
N THR A 15 -9.32 -4.64 4.13
CA THR A 15 -9.93 -3.47 3.49
C THR A 15 -9.09 -3.05 2.29
N LEU A 16 -9.67 -3.07 1.09
CA LEU A 16 -9.06 -2.45 -0.09
C LEU A 16 -9.35 -0.95 -0.05
N ALA A 17 -8.32 -0.10 -0.06
CA ALA A 17 -8.49 1.35 0.10
C ALA A 17 -7.72 2.16 -0.94
N ALA A 18 -8.29 3.28 -1.38
CA ALA A 18 -7.60 4.32 -2.13
C ALA A 18 -7.90 5.69 -1.51
N MET A 19 -6.87 6.52 -1.33
CA MET A 19 -7.00 7.90 -0.86
C MET A 19 -6.53 8.86 -1.96
N ASP A 20 -7.39 9.76 -2.42
CA ASP A 20 -7.06 10.61 -3.56
C ASP A 20 -7.87 11.92 -3.59
N SER A 21 -7.27 13.01 -4.09
CA SER A 21 -7.95 14.28 -4.37
C SER A 21 -7.67 14.84 -5.77
N VAL A 22 -6.92 14.12 -6.60
CA VAL A 22 -6.45 14.55 -7.92
C VAL A 22 -6.98 13.61 -9.02
N ARG A 23 -6.76 12.31 -8.90
CA ARG A 23 -7.09 11.30 -9.92
C ARG A 23 -8.27 10.40 -9.49
N VAL A 24 -9.23 10.98 -8.78
CA VAL A 24 -10.32 10.26 -8.09
C VAL A 24 -11.05 9.27 -9.00
N ARG A 25 -11.34 9.62 -10.26
CA ARG A 25 -12.00 8.71 -11.21
C ARG A 25 -11.15 7.49 -11.54
N ALA A 26 -9.87 7.70 -11.83
CA ALA A 26 -8.92 6.63 -12.10
C ALA A 26 -8.68 5.76 -10.85
N SER A 27 -8.62 6.35 -9.66
CA SER A 27 -8.55 5.61 -8.39
C SER A 27 -9.80 4.74 -8.14
N VAL A 28 -11.00 5.23 -8.46
CA VAL A 28 -12.22 4.40 -8.41
C VAL A 28 -12.14 3.23 -9.40
N LYS A 29 -11.58 3.43 -10.60
CA LYS A 29 -11.37 2.35 -11.57
C LYS A 29 -10.32 1.35 -11.11
N ALA A 30 -9.26 1.79 -10.45
CA ALA A 30 -8.27 0.90 -9.84
C ALA A 30 -8.88 0.02 -8.74
N LEU A 31 -9.76 0.58 -7.90
CA LEU A 31 -10.53 -0.19 -6.92
C LEU A 31 -11.47 -1.20 -7.58
N GLU A 32 -12.26 -0.75 -8.57
CA GLU A 32 -13.19 -1.61 -9.32
C GLU A 32 -12.48 -2.76 -10.03
N TYR A 33 -11.29 -2.49 -10.60
CA TYR A 33 -10.46 -3.53 -11.23
C TYR A 33 -9.91 -4.51 -10.20
N SER A 34 -9.44 -4.01 -9.06
CA SER A 34 -8.82 -4.85 -8.00
C SER A 34 -9.80 -5.83 -7.35
N MET A 35 -11.10 -5.51 -7.34
CA MET A 35 -12.15 -6.37 -6.77
C MET A 35 -12.76 -7.38 -7.77
N LYS A 36 -12.23 -7.47 -9.00
CA LYS A 36 -12.81 -8.31 -10.04
C LYS A 36 -12.87 -9.78 -9.62
N ASP A 37 -11.73 -10.31 -9.16
CA ASP A 37 -11.56 -11.72 -8.79
C ASP A 37 -11.25 -11.90 -7.29
N ILE A 38 -11.55 -10.86 -6.48
CA ILE A 38 -11.33 -10.84 -5.03
C ILE A 38 -12.52 -10.21 -4.33
N ASP A 39 -13.03 -10.87 -3.29
CA ASP A 39 -14.01 -10.32 -2.36
C ASP A 39 -13.30 -9.87 -1.08
N PHE A 40 -13.18 -8.54 -0.93
CA PHE A 40 -12.61 -7.89 0.26
C PHE A 40 -13.67 -7.70 1.35
N GLY A 41 -13.23 -7.62 2.60
CA GLY A 41 -14.12 -7.31 3.73
C GLY A 41 -14.76 -5.92 3.60
N GLU A 42 -13.99 -4.95 3.09
CA GLU A 42 -14.48 -3.62 2.78
C GLU A 42 -13.70 -3.02 1.60
N VAL A 43 -14.33 -2.17 0.78
CA VAL A 43 -13.66 -1.42 -0.29
C VAL A 43 -13.97 0.07 -0.13
N LEU A 44 -12.93 0.90 -0.03
CA LEU A 44 -13.03 2.32 0.32
C LEU A 44 -12.40 3.24 -0.72
N ILE A 45 -13.17 4.24 -1.17
CA ILE A 45 -12.61 5.48 -1.73
C ILE A 45 -12.68 6.58 -0.67
N ILE A 46 -11.51 7.09 -0.29
CA ILE A 46 -11.33 8.13 0.72
C ILE A 46 -10.97 9.43 -0.01
N THR A 47 -11.92 10.36 -0.12
CA THR A 47 -11.73 11.55 -0.96
C THR A 47 -12.55 12.75 -0.49
N HIS A 48 -12.19 13.94 -1.00
CA HIS A 48 -12.78 15.21 -0.62
C HIS A 48 -14.13 15.51 -1.27
N ARG A 49 -14.54 14.70 -2.25
CA ARG A 49 -15.85 14.83 -2.88
C ARG A 49 -16.36 13.47 -3.29
N LYS A 50 -17.57 13.13 -2.85
CA LYS A 50 -18.23 11.89 -3.25
C LYS A 50 -18.30 11.78 -4.78
N PRO A 51 -17.71 10.74 -5.39
CA PRO A 51 -17.83 10.51 -6.83
C PRO A 51 -19.29 10.28 -7.22
N LEU A 52 -19.68 10.83 -8.38
CA LEU A 52 -20.96 10.47 -8.99
C LEU A 52 -20.88 9.04 -9.54
N PHE A 53 -21.95 8.27 -9.36
CA PHE A 53 -22.05 6.88 -9.86
C PHE A 53 -20.95 5.94 -9.32
N LEU A 54 -20.77 5.92 -8.01
CA LEU A 54 -19.81 5.01 -7.37
C LEU A 54 -20.21 3.53 -7.62
N PRO A 55 -19.30 2.67 -8.14
CA PRO A 55 -19.59 1.26 -8.37
C PRO A 55 -20.08 0.53 -7.11
N LYS A 56 -20.96 -0.46 -7.29
CA LYS A 56 -21.49 -1.26 -6.19
C LYS A 56 -20.34 -1.98 -5.48
N GLY A 57 -20.34 -1.94 -4.15
CA GLY A 57 -19.30 -2.55 -3.31
C GLY A 57 -18.23 -1.56 -2.85
N ILE A 58 -18.06 -0.42 -3.54
CA ILE A 58 -17.13 0.64 -3.12
C ILE A 58 -17.89 1.61 -2.21
N GLN A 59 -17.37 1.86 -1.01
CA GLN A 59 -17.92 2.83 -0.07
C GLN A 59 -17.10 4.12 -0.10
N TYR A 60 -17.79 5.22 0.16
CA TYR A 60 -17.18 6.55 0.26
C TYR A 60 -16.88 6.91 1.71
N ARG A 61 -15.70 7.48 1.95
CA ARG A 61 -15.34 8.18 3.19
C ARG A 61 -14.83 9.58 2.85
N HIS A 62 -15.30 10.58 3.60
CA HIS A 62 -14.98 11.97 3.34
C HIS A 62 -13.72 12.39 4.10
N ILE A 63 -12.84 13.13 3.42
CA ILE A 63 -11.70 13.85 3.99
C ILE A 63 -11.68 15.30 3.50
N GLY A 64 -10.85 16.15 4.11
CA GLY A 64 -10.51 17.43 3.51
C GLY A 64 -9.77 17.25 2.18
N LYS A 65 -9.84 18.26 1.30
CA LYS A 65 -9.07 18.24 0.04
C LYS A 65 -7.58 18.19 0.34
N LEU A 66 -6.90 17.16 -0.16
CA LEU A 66 -5.45 17.04 -0.09
C LEU A 66 -4.85 18.09 -1.04
N LYS A 67 -4.11 19.05 -0.47
CA LYS A 67 -3.59 20.21 -1.22
C LYS A 67 -2.22 19.96 -1.84
N ASN A 68 -1.45 19.03 -1.28
CA ASN A 68 -0.11 18.66 -1.72
C ASN A 68 0.21 17.23 -1.25
N ILE A 69 1.39 16.74 -1.62
CA ILE A 69 1.84 15.38 -1.27
C ILE A 69 2.06 15.21 0.25
N ASP A 70 2.54 16.24 0.94
CA ASP A 70 2.74 16.17 2.40
C ASP A 70 1.41 16.01 3.16
N ALA A 71 0.34 16.63 2.67
CA ALA A 71 -0.99 16.44 3.22
C ALA A 71 -1.47 14.99 3.00
N PHE A 72 -1.17 14.39 1.85
CA PHE A 72 -1.44 12.97 1.61
C PHE A 72 -0.65 12.09 2.59
N ASN A 73 0.68 12.31 2.70
CA ASN A 73 1.54 11.55 3.60
C ASN A 73 1.10 11.64 5.05
N TYR A 74 0.79 12.86 5.53
CA TYR A 74 0.29 13.08 6.87
C TYR A 74 -1.02 12.31 7.12
N ASN A 75 -1.98 12.39 6.21
CA ASN A 75 -3.24 11.65 6.36
C ASN A 75 -3.02 10.13 6.30
N MET A 76 -2.08 9.66 5.48
CA MET A 76 -1.76 8.25 5.38
C MET A 76 -1.08 7.71 6.65
N ILE A 77 -0.26 8.52 7.33
CA ILE A 77 0.42 8.12 8.57
C ILE A 77 -0.52 8.20 9.77
N TYR A 78 -1.25 9.30 9.91
CA TYR A 78 -1.94 9.63 11.17
C TYR A 78 -3.46 9.51 11.14
N LYS A 79 -4.08 9.41 9.95
CA LYS A 79 -5.55 9.50 9.81
C LYS A 79 -6.19 8.31 9.12
N ILE A 80 -5.48 7.62 8.24
CA ILE A 80 -6.04 6.50 7.46
C ILE A 80 -6.65 5.42 8.37
N HIS A 81 -6.04 5.15 9.52
CA HIS A 81 -6.50 4.12 10.45
C HIS A 81 -7.92 4.38 10.96
N GLU A 82 -8.37 5.63 11.03
CA GLU A 82 -9.73 5.99 11.46
C GLU A 82 -10.82 5.42 10.52
N TYR A 83 -10.46 5.03 9.30
CA TYR A 83 -11.39 4.50 8.28
C TYR A 83 -11.34 2.98 8.09
N ILE A 84 -10.32 2.31 8.63
CA ILE A 84 -10.08 0.87 8.40
C ILE A 84 -10.68 0.07 9.56
N HIS A 85 -11.57 -0.87 9.29
CA HIS A 85 -12.22 -1.69 10.33
C HIS A 85 -11.83 -3.16 10.31
N THR A 86 -11.00 -3.56 9.36
CA THR A 86 -10.49 -4.92 9.22
C THR A 86 -9.06 -5.03 9.79
N ASP A 87 -8.52 -6.25 9.85
CA ASP A 87 -7.20 -6.51 10.41
C ASP A 87 -6.07 -5.92 9.55
N TYR A 88 -6.30 -5.78 8.23
CA TYR A 88 -5.32 -5.27 7.28
C TYR A 88 -5.95 -4.30 6.29
N MET A 89 -5.16 -3.35 5.82
CA MET A 89 -5.48 -2.52 4.66
C MET A 89 -4.57 -2.91 3.50
N LEU A 90 -5.14 -3.12 2.31
CA LEU A 90 -4.41 -3.05 1.04
C LEU A 90 -4.62 -1.66 0.44
N LEU A 91 -3.58 -0.83 0.46
CA LEU A 91 -3.58 0.48 -0.17
C LEU A 91 -3.26 0.35 -1.67
N VAL A 92 -4.10 0.96 -2.50
CA VAL A 92 -3.91 1.08 -3.95
C VAL A 92 -4.02 2.53 -4.41
N HIS A 93 -3.41 2.82 -5.56
CA HIS A 93 -3.42 4.11 -6.25
C HIS A 93 -4.01 3.99 -7.65
N TYR A 94 -4.29 5.12 -8.28
CA TYR A 94 -4.69 5.16 -9.69
C TYR A 94 -3.65 4.51 -10.63
N ASP A 95 -2.38 4.49 -10.21
CA ASP A 95 -1.22 3.92 -10.92
C ASP A 95 -0.56 2.75 -10.20
N GLY A 96 -1.25 2.14 -9.25
CA GLY A 96 -0.75 0.90 -8.64
C GLY A 96 -1.82 0.15 -7.87
N PHE A 97 -2.18 -1.02 -8.38
CA PHE A 97 -3.35 -1.78 -7.94
C PHE A 97 -3.19 -3.27 -8.24
N VAL A 98 -4.18 -4.08 -7.86
CA VAL A 98 -4.14 -5.53 -8.07
C VAL A 98 -4.27 -5.86 -9.56
N VAL A 99 -3.35 -6.67 -10.08
CA VAL A 99 -3.31 -7.05 -11.50
C VAL A 99 -3.29 -8.55 -11.73
N ASN A 100 -2.77 -9.34 -10.79
CA ASN A 100 -2.76 -10.79 -10.87
C ASN A 100 -3.30 -11.41 -9.58
N PRO A 101 -4.64 -11.46 -9.39
CA PRO A 101 -5.26 -12.06 -8.21
C PRO A 101 -4.84 -13.51 -7.94
N ASP A 102 -4.50 -14.26 -8.99
CA ASP A 102 -3.98 -15.63 -8.95
C ASP A 102 -2.59 -15.74 -8.30
N MET A 103 -1.87 -14.63 -8.15
CA MET A 103 -0.55 -14.58 -7.51
C MET A 103 -0.61 -14.29 -6.00
N TRP A 104 -1.80 -14.24 -5.41
CA TRP A 104 -1.96 -14.09 -3.97
C TRP A 104 -1.24 -15.18 -3.18
N ARG A 105 -0.67 -14.81 -2.04
CA ARG A 105 -0.09 -15.74 -1.08
C ARG A 105 -0.55 -15.38 0.33
N ASP A 106 -0.98 -16.39 1.09
CA ASP A 106 -1.41 -16.19 2.47
C ASP A 106 -0.33 -15.55 3.35
N GLU A 107 0.93 -15.88 3.10
CA GLU A 107 2.08 -15.36 3.84
C GLU A 107 2.22 -13.83 3.76
N PHE A 108 1.55 -13.16 2.81
CA PHE A 108 1.51 -11.69 2.75
C PHE A 108 0.89 -11.08 4.01
N LEU A 109 0.00 -11.81 4.70
CA LEU A 109 -0.64 -11.36 5.93
C LEU A 109 0.14 -11.78 7.21
N ASP A 110 1.26 -12.51 7.10
CA ASP A 110 2.11 -12.87 8.25
C ASP A 110 2.96 -11.69 8.77
N TYR A 111 2.85 -10.54 8.11
CA TYR A 111 3.61 -9.32 8.34
C TYR A 111 2.68 -8.13 8.56
N ASP A 112 3.17 -7.16 9.33
CA ASP A 112 2.48 -5.89 9.53
C ASP A 112 2.64 -4.95 8.35
N TYR A 113 3.71 -5.11 7.59
CA TYR A 113 3.95 -4.34 6.38
C TYR A 113 4.52 -5.23 5.28
N ILE A 114 3.91 -5.15 4.10
CA ILE A 114 4.50 -5.64 2.85
C ILE A 114 4.19 -4.65 1.74
N GLY A 115 5.21 -4.28 0.99
CA GLY A 115 5.11 -3.47 -0.21
C GLY A 115 6.06 -3.99 -1.28
N SER A 116 6.24 -3.22 -2.36
CA SER A 116 7.15 -3.61 -3.43
C SER A 116 8.62 -3.50 -3.00
N PRO A 117 9.52 -4.36 -3.53
CA PRO A 117 10.94 -4.23 -3.27
C PRO A 117 11.50 -2.86 -3.69
N PHE A 118 12.32 -2.27 -2.84
CA PHE A 118 13.14 -1.12 -3.20
C PHE A 118 14.38 -1.56 -3.98
N PRO A 119 14.80 -0.77 -4.99
CA PRO A 119 16.10 -0.94 -5.61
C PRO A 119 17.21 -0.62 -4.59
N LEU A 120 18.43 -1.06 -4.89
CA LEU A 120 19.58 -0.64 -4.09
C LEU A 120 19.76 0.89 -4.23
N PRO A 121 19.98 1.61 -3.12
CA PRO A 121 20.17 3.05 -3.17
C PRO A 121 21.44 3.41 -3.93
N LYS A 122 21.39 4.56 -4.62
CA LYS A 122 22.54 5.15 -5.35
C LYS A 122 23.17 6.33 -4.60
N ASP A 123 22.67 6.59 -3.40
CA ASP A 123 23.08 7.65 -2.49
C ASP A 123 23.34 7.04 -1.09
N ASP A 124 23.66 7.90 -0.13
CA ASP A 124 24.02 7.53 1.24
C ASP A 124 22.84 7.58 2.23
N PHE A 125 21.63 7.94 1.78
CA PHE A 125 20.46 8.14 2.67
C PHE A 125 19.21 7.33 2.28
N SER A 126 18.96 7.11 1.00
CA SER A 126 17.75 6.43 0.52
C SER A 126 17.69 4.99 1.00
N TYR A 127 16.48 4.56 1.34
CA TYR A 127 16.19 3.18 1.73
C TYR A 127 17.05 2.66 2.88
N ARG A 128 17.35 3.52 3.87
CA ARG A 128 18.12 3.15 5.06
C ARG A 128 17.30 3.38 6.32
N ASP A 129 17.39 2.45 7.26
CA ASP A 129 16.82 2.67 8.59
C ASP A 129 17.67 3.64 9.44
N ALA A 130 17.21 3.95 10.65
CA ALA A 130 17.93 4.81 11.59
C ALA A 130 19.33 4.29 11.99
N GLY A 131 19.61 3.00 11.79
CA GLY A 131 20.93 2.39 12.00
C GLY A 131 21.81 2.39 10.74
N GLY A 132 21.33 2.91 9.61
CA GLY A 132 22.02 2.92 8.32
C GLY A 132 21.89 1.62 7.52
N ASN A 133 21.13 0.64 8.00
CA ASN A 133 20.94 -0.64 7.30
C ASN A 133 20.02 -0.46 6.10
N ILE A 134 20.33 -1.16 5.00
CA ILE A 134 19.52 -1.08 3.78
C ILE A 134 18.18 -1.79 3.99
N CYS A 135 17.11 -1.03 3.84
CA CYS A 135 15.74 -1.51 3.75
C CYS A 135 15.39 -1.87 2.31
N ARG A 136 15.03 -3.13 2.07
CA ARG A 136 14.73 -3.64 0.72
C ARG A 136 13.24 -3.71 0.39
N VAL A 137 12.36 -3.30 1.30
CA VAL A 137 10.90 -3.35 1.14
C VAL A 137 10.30 -2.05 1.67
N GLY A 138 9.40 -1.46 0.87
CA GLY A 138 8.61 -0.28 1.17
C GLY A 138 7.59 -0.10 0.04
N ASN A 139 7.28 1.12 -0.39
CA ASN A 139 6.26 1.47 -1.39
C ASN A 139 4.87 1.81 -0.83
N SER A 140 4.24 2.83 -1.39
CA SER A 140 2.89 3.23 -1.02
C SER A 140 1.84 2.12 -1.24
N VAL A 141 1.85 1.46 -2.41
CA VAL A 141 0.99 0.28 -2.67
C VAL A 141 1.47 -0.88 -1.80
N SER A 142 0.71 -1.17 -0.75
CA SER A 142 1.17 -2.03 0.34
C SER A 142 0.01 -2.62 1.12
N ILE A 143 0.26 -3.76 1.74
CA ILE A 143 -0.57 -4.24 2.84
C ILE A 143 0.01 -3.73 4.16
N ARG A 144 -0.87 -3.23 5.03
CA ARG A 144 -0.54 -2.67 6.33
C ARG A 144 -1.50 -3.23 7.39
N SER A 145 -0.99 -3.81 8.46
CA SER A 145 -1.84 -4.26 9.58
C SER A 145 -2.48 -3.07 10.28
N LYS A 146 -3.64 -3.30 10.89
CA LYS A 146 -4.36 -2.28 11.65
C LYS A 146 -3.51 -1.71 12.79
N ARG A 147 -2.76 -2.56 13.51
CA ARG A 147 -1.88 -2.10 14.59
C ARG A 147 -0.77 -1.18 14.09
N LEU A 148 -0.20 -1.47 12.91
CA LEU A 148 0.82 -0.62 12.29
C LEU A 148 0.25 0.75 11.89
N LEU A 149 -0.98 0.79 11.37
CA LEU A 149 -1.65 2.04 10.98
C LEU A 149 -1.99 2.95 12.17
N GLU A 150 -2.25 2.37 13.34
CA GLU A 150 -2.58 3.12 14.56
C GLU A 150 -1.34 3.59 15.33
N PHE A 151 -0.22 2.87 15.17
CA PHE A 151 0.96 3.05 16.00
C PHE A 151 1.56 4.46 15.97
N PRO A 152 1.73 5.14 14.82
CA PRO A 152 2.31 6.48 14.79
C PRO A 152 1.59 7.47 15.70
N THR A 153 0.26 7.45 15.69
CA THR A 153 -0.59 8.30 16.54
C THR A 153 -0.50 7.88 18.00
N LYS A 154 -0.56 6.57 18.30
CA LYS A 154 -0.50 6.04 19.68
C LYS A 154 0.84 6.32 20.37
N ALA A 155 1.94 6.18 19.63
CA ALA A 155 3.29 6.40 20.13
C ALA A 155 3.72 7.88 20.09
N GLY A 156 2.90 8.77 19.50
CA GLY A 156 3.21 10.19 19.39
C GLY A 156 4.44 10.48 18.53
N ILE A 157 4.68 9.66 17.50
CA ILE A 157 5.82 9.85 16.60
C ILE A 157 5.61 11.17 15.85
N PRO A 158 6.59 12.08 15.81
CA PRO A 158 6.42 13.38 15.17
C PRO A 158 6.42 13.28 13.64
N PHE A 159 5.62 14.12 12.97
CA PHE A 159 5.64 14.24 11.51
C PHE A 159 6.80 15.13 11.06
N GLU A 160 7.94 14.51 10.81
CA GLU A 160 9.18 15.19 10.46
C GLU A 160 9.77 14.62 9.19
N ALA A 161 10.34 15.50 8.37
CA ALA A 161 11.06 15.11 7.17
C ALA A 161 12.22 14.16 7.51
N ASP A 162 12.53 13.31 6.54
CA ASP A 162 13.74 12.51 6.49
C ASP A 162 14.53 12.93 5.25
N HIS A 163 15.69 13.56 5.43
CA HIS A 163 16.47 14.14 4.33
C HIS A 163 15.66 15.06 3.38
N GLY A 164 14.65 15.76 3.92
CA GLY A 164 13.77 16.65 3.15
C GLY A 164 12.51 15.99 2.57
N PHE A 165 12.32 14.69 2.78
CA PHE A 165 11.18 13.93 2.27
C PHE A 165 10.20 13.55 3.38
N PHE A 166 8.90 13.60 3.08
CA PHE A 166 7.82 13.22 4.00
C PHE A 166 7.11 11.94 3.58
N ASN A 167 7.70 11.15 2.67
CA ASN A 167 7.07 9.94 2.13
C ASN A 167 6.69 8.98 3.25
N GLU A 168 5.45 8.52 3.22
CA GLU A 168 4.88 7.70 4.27
C GLU A 168 5.50 6.30 4.35
N ASP A 169 5.92 5.74 3.21
CA ASP A 169 6.62 4.46 3.17
C ASP A 169 8.04 4.59 3.74
N GLY A 170 8.74 5.69 3.47
CA GLY A 170 10.01 6.04 4.12
C GLY A 170 9.85 6.23 5.63
N PHE A 171 8.79 6.92 6.06
CA PHE A 171 8.46 7.08 7.48
C PHE A 171 8.29 5.73 8.17
N ILE A 172 7.52 4.81 7.57
CA ILE A 172 7.16 3.52 8.16
C ILE A 172 8.31 2.51 8.04
N CYS A 173 8.96 2.41 6.89
CA CYS A 173 9.87 1.30 6.56
C CYS A 173 11.35 1.64 6.72
N CYS A 174 11.69 2.92 6.84
CA CYS A 174 13.06 3.40 6.94
C CYS A 174 13.27 4.16 8.26
N LYS A 175 12.96 5.46 8.29
CA LYS A 175 13.25 6.37 9.42
C LYS A 175 12.80 5.81 10.78
N ASN A 176 11.53 5.43 10.91
CA ASN A 176 10.97 5.03 12.20
C ASN A 176 10.85 3.52 12.37
N ARG A 177 11.36 2.70 11.44
CA ARG A 177 11.22 1.23 11.44
C ARG A 177 11.58 0.59 12.78
N HIS A 178 12.67 1.04 13.39
CA HIS A 178 13.14 0.57 14.70
C HIS A 178 12.08 0.70 15.82
N LEU A 179 11.21 1.72 15.76
CA LEU A 179 10.12 1.91 16.73
C LEU A 179 9.00 0.87 16.52
N PHE A 180 8.67 0.56 15.26
CA PHE A 180 7.66 -0.48 14.96
C PHE A 180 8.19 -1.87 15.32
N GLU A 181 9.46 -2.17 15.04
CA GLU A 181 10.09 -3.45 15.39
C GLU A 181 10.20 -3.63 16.91
N ALA A 182 10.42 -2.54 17.67
CA ALA A 182 10.41 -2.57 19.14
C ALA A 182 9.05 -2.99 19.73
N GLU A 183 7.94 -2.74 19.03
CA GLU A 183 6.60 -3.22 19.37
C GLU A 183 6.30 -4.63 18.81
N GLY A 184 7.30 -5.32 18.28
CA GLY A 184 7.15 -6.66 17.71
C GLY A 184 6.40 -6.68 16.37
N MET A 185 6.37 -5.56 15.65
CA MET A 185 5.84 -5.52 14.28
C MET A 185 6.85 -6.08 13.28
N ARG A 186 6.35 -6.79 12.26
CA ARG A 186 7.17 -7.50 11.29
C ARG A 186 7.00 -6.90 9.90
N TYR A 187 8.11 -6.72 9.20
CA TYR A 187 8.14 -6.31 7.80
C TYR A 187 8.47 -7.53 6.95
N ALA A 188 7.77 -7.68 5.82
CA ALA A 188 8.06 -8.76 4.88
C ALA A 188 9.50 -8.65 4.36
N PRO A 189 10.26 -9.76 4.29
CA PRO A 189 11.57 -9.78 3.66
C PRO A 189 11.42 -9.68 2.14
N LEU A 190 12.52 -9.33 1.47
CA LEU A 190 12.62 -9.26 0.01
C LEU A 190 12.12 -10.55 -0.68
N GLU A 191 12.44 -11.71 -0.09
CA GLU A 191 12.08 -13.02 -0.64
C GLU A 191 10.56 -13.25 -0.75
N VAL A 192 9.78 -12.56 0.08
CA VAL A 192 8.31 -12.56 0.02
C VAL A 192 7.82 -11.40 -0.85
N ALA A 193 8.36 -10.19 -0.62
CA ALA A 193 7.94 -8.97 -1.29
C ALA A 193 8.07 -9.01 -2.83
N LYS A 194 9.06 -9.74 -3.37
CA LYS A 194 9.23 -9.92 -4.82
C LYS A 194 8.05 -10.60 -5.52
N TYR A 195 7.21 -11.32 -4.79
CA TYR A 195 5.97 -11.92 -5.31
C TYR A 195 4.74 -11.05 -5.06
N PHE A 196 4.83 -10.11 -4.11
CA PHE A 196 3.74 -9.20 -3.78
C PHE A 196 3.58 -8.12 -4.85
N GLY A 197 4.61 -7.30 -5.06
CA GLY A 197 4.46 -6.08 -5.86
C GLY A 197 5.72 -5.65 -6.57
N HIS A 198 5.58 -5.10 -7.78
CA HIS A 198 6.70 -4.52 -8.54
C HIS A 198 6.46 -3.05 -8.84
N GLU A 199 7.43 -2.20 -8.51
CA GLU A 199 7.50 -0.80 -8.98
C GLU A 199 8.74 -0.57 -9.84
N SER A 200 9.89 -0.95 -9.30
CA SER A 200 11.18 -0.90 -9.98
C SER A 200 11.54 -2.29 -10.50
N MET A 201 12.05 -2.36 -11.73
CA MET A 201 12.59 -3.61 -12.29
C MET A 201 14.00 -3.83 -11.73
N ILE A 202 14.08 -4.69 -10.74
CA ILE A 202 15.32 -5.14 -10.10
C ILE A 202 15.60 -6.61 -10.49
N PRO A 203 16.85 -7.09 -10.41
CA PRO A 203 17.16 -8.48 -10.75
C PRO A 203 16.31 -9.51 -9.99
N GLU A 204 15.97 -9.23 -8.73
CA GLU A 204 15.24 -10.17 -7.87
C GLU A 204 13.77 -10.37 -8.28
N VAL A 205 13.22 -9.50 -9.12
CA VAL A 205 11.84 -9.62 -9.64
C VAL A 205 11.77 -10.19 -11.05
N GLU A 206 12.92 -10.48 -11.68
CA GLU A 206 12.98 -10.98 -13.04
C GLU A 206 12.24 -12.33 -13.18
N GLY A 207 11.39 -12.42 -14.21
CA GLY A 207 10.59 -13.63 -14.49
C GLY A 207 9.44 -13.88 -13.52
N ILE A 208 9.15 -12.97 -12.59
CA ILE A 208 8.05 -13.10 -11.62
C ILE A 208 6.85 -12.26 -12.10
N ARG A 209 5.63 -12.81 -11.98
CA ARG A 209 4.38 -12.03 -12.06
C ARG A 209 3.99 -11.55 -10.66
N PRO A 210 3.78 -10.25 -10.41
CA PRO A 210 3.44 -9.76 -9.08
C PRO A 210 1.92 -9.78 -8.84
N PHE A 211 1.48 -9.87 -7.59
CA PHE A 211 0.07 -9.70 -7.23
C PHE A 211 -0.45 -8.27 -7.53
N VAL A 212 0.32 -7.25 -7.15
CA VAL A 212 0.07 -5.82 -7.44
C VAL A 212 1.20 -5.21 -8.27
N PHE A 213 0.97 -4.05 -8.86
CA PHE A 213 2.05 -3.25 -9.43
C PHE A 213 1.98 -1.81 -8.93
N HIS A 214 3.03 -1.03 -9.18
CA HIS A 214 3.00 0.42 -9.01
C HIS A 214 3.83 1.08 -10.13
N LYS A 215 3.28 2.09 -10.78
CA LYS A 215 3.80 2.78 -11.97
C LYS A 215 3.94 1.87 -13.20
N TRP A 216 3.67 2.43 -14.37
CA TRP A 216 3.79 1.73 -15.66
C TRP A 216 5.22 1.80 -16.22
N ALA A 217 6.18 1.27 -15.47
CA ALA A 217 7.58 1.14 -15.88
C ALA A 217 7.97 -0.32 -16.12
N GLY A 218 8.96 -0.57 -16.99
CA GLY A 218 9.43 -1.94 -17.25
C GLY A 218 8.32 -2.88 -17.75
N THR A 219 8.22 -4.06 -17.13
CA THR A 219 7.18 -5.06 -17.43
C THR A 219 5.77 -4.59 -17.06
N ASN A 220 5.62 -3.67 -16.09
CA ASN A 220 4.32 -3.11 -15.70
C ASN A 220 3.64 -2.27 -16.79
N LYS A 221 4.32 -1.94 -17.90
CA LYS A 221 3.75 -1.17 -19.02
C LYS A 221 2.54 -1.85 -19.67
N GLU A 222 2.42 -3.16 -19.52
CA GLU A 222 1.30 -3.94 -20.06
C GLU A 222 -0.02 -3.72 -19.32
N TYR A 223 0.04 -3.27 -18.06
CA TYR A 223 -1.15 -3.16 -17.23
C TYR A 223 -2.05 -1.99 -17.65
N PRO A 224 -3.37 -2.10 -17.42
CA PRO A 224 -4.34 -1.06 -17.81
C PRO A 224 -4.01 0.32 -17.26
N LYS A 225 -4.32 1.35 -18.04
CA LYS A 225 -4.25 2.76 -17.64
C LYS A 225 -5.66 3.34 -17.59
N PHE A 226 -6.05 3.85 -16.43
CA PHE A 226 -7.33 4.52 -16.24
C PHE A 226 -7.14 6.05 -16.25
N TYR A 227 -8.12 6.77 -16.77
CA TYR A 227 -8.07 8.23 -16.95
C TYR A 227 -9.26 8.93 -16.28
#